data_AF-A0A969RZF8-F1
#
_entry.id   AF-A0A969RZF8-F1
#
_cell.length_a   1.000
_cell.length_b   1.000
_cell.length_c   1.000
_cell.angle_alpha   90.00
_cell.angle_beta   90.00
_cell.angle_gamma   90.00
#
_symmetry.space_group_name_H-M   'P 1'
#
loop_
_entity.id
_entity.type
_entity.pdbx_description
1 polymer ?
#
loop_
_entity_poly.entity_id
_entity_poly.type
_entity_poly.pdbx_seq_one_letter_code
_entity_poly.pdbx_strand_id
1 'polypeptide(L)' 'MSHPEGPESTESLALCLELVQALAQQLDLQLPPESVAAVGQNWLMLAALAGPLLTWELPPSLDPAPRFEP' A
#
# COMPACT_ATOMS: atom_id res chain seq x y z
N MET A 1 0.48 -22.28 -14.93
CA MET A 1 -0.11 -20.94 -15.17
C MET A 1 0.95 -19.93 -14.78
N SER A 2 1.62 -19.33 -15.75
CA SER A 2 2.69 -18.36 -15.51
C SER A 2 2.05 -16.99 -15.32
N HIS A 3 2.19 -16.39 -14.13
CA HIS A 3 1.94 -14.97 -13.98
C HIS A 3 3.00 -14.21 -14.80
N PRO A 4 2.62 -13.30 -15.69
CA PRO A 4 3.59 -12.41 -16.30
C PRO A 4 4.07 -11.44 -15.21
N GLU A 5 5.30 -11.62 -14.73
CA GLU A 5 6.04 -10.54 -14.05
C GLU A 5 6.35 -9.48 -15.11
N GLY A 6 5.39 -8.59 -15.33
CA GLY A 6 5.56 -7.45 -16.22
C GLY A 6 6.54 -6.42 -15.62
N PRO A 7 7.20 -5.61 -16.48
CA PRO A 7 8.09 -4.52 -16.05
C PRO A 7 7.41 -3.51 -15.10
N GLU A 8 6.08 -3.45 -15.09
CA GLU A 8 5.26 -2.65 -14.18
C GLU A 8 5.46 -3.01 -12.70
N SER A 9 5.82 -4.26 -12.38
CA SER A 9 6.01 -4.73 -10.99
C SER A 9 7.27 -4.16 -10.35
N THR A 10 8.37 -4.09 -11.11
CA THR A 10 9.68 -3.65 -10.61
C THR A 10 9.72 -2.13 -10.42
N GLU A 11 9.16 -1.36 -11.35
CA GLU A 11 9.04 0.10 -11.22
C GLU A 11 8.09 0.48 -10.09
N SER A 12 6.96 -0.23 -9.95
CA SER A 12 6.02 -0.02 -8.83
C SER A 12 6.65 -0.33 -7.48
N LEU A 13 7.51 -1.36 -7.40
CA LEU A 13 8.23 -1.69 -6.18
C LEU A 13 9.23 -0.60 -5.80
N ALA A 14 10.03 -0.10 -6.75
CA ALA A 14 10.99 0.98 -6.48
C ALA A 14 10.28 2.21 -5.91
N LEU A 15 9.16 2.60 -6.52
CA LEU A 15 8.35 3.74 -6.05
C LEU A 15 7.76 3.49 -4.65
N CYS A 16 7.31 2.27 -4.35
CA CYS A 16 6.84 1.90 -3.02
C CYS A 16 7.94 1.98 -1.97
N LEU A 17 9.16 1.55 -2.29
CA LEU A 17 10.29 1.62 -1.35
C LEU A 17 10.68 3.06 -1.04
N GLU A 18 10.71 3.93 -2.06
CA GLU A 18 10.93 5.37 -1.87
C GLU A 18 9.86 6.00 -0.97
N LEU A 19 8.59 5.66 -1.19
CA LEU A 19 7.47 6.14 -0.36
C LEU A 19 7.58 5.64 1.08
N VAL A 20 7.88 4.36 1.29
CA VAL A 20 8.05 3.78 2.64
C VAL A 20 9.20 4.47 3.38
N GLN A 21 10.33 4.70 2.70
CA GLN A 21 11.48 5.39 3.29
C GLN A 21 11.14 6.84 3.66
N ALA A 22 10.44 7.56 2.79
CA ALA A 22 10.02 8.94 3.04
C ALA A 22 9.02 9.05 4.20
N LEU A 23 8.03 8.15 4.26
CA LEU A 23 7.05 8.09 5.34
C LEU A 23 7.70 7.73 6.68
N ALA A 24 8.65 6.79 6.68
CA ALA A 24 9.41 6.43 7.87
C ALA A 24 10.18 7.64 8.42
N GLN A 25 10.79 8.45 7.56
CA GLN A 25 11.44 9.70 7.96
C GLN A 25 10.46 10.72 8.52
N GLN A 26 9.29 10.91 7.90
CA GLN A 26 8.26 11.84 8.38
C GLN A 26 7.69 11.46 9.74
N LEU A 27 7.62 10.15 10.03
CA LEU A 27 7.11 9.60 11.29
C LEU A 27 8.21 9.38 12.34
N ASP A 28 9.45 9.78 12.06
CA ASP A 28 10.63 9.54 12.90
C ASP A 28 10.82 8.06 13.27
N LEU A 29 10.53 7.17 12.32
CA LEU A 29 10.67 5.73 12.46
C LEU A 29 12.03 5.27 11.91
N GLN A 30 12.84 4.63 12.76
CA GLN A 30 14.03 3.93 12.30
C GLN A 30 13.66 2.54 11.79
N LEU A 31 13.50 2.41 10.47
CA LEU A 31 13.27 1.12 9.83
C LEU A 31 14.59 0.56 9.29
N PRO A 32 14.98 -0.68 9.63
CA PRO A 32 16.12 -1.31 9.00
C PRO A 32 15.79 -1.66 7.53
N PRO A 33 16.79 -1.78 6.65
CA PRO A 33 16.58 -1.95 5.20
C PRO A 33 15.70 -3.16 4.84
N GLU A 34 15.81 -4.27 5.57
CA GLU A 34 14.97 -5.44 5.38
C GLU A 34 13.49 -5.18 5.69
N SER A 35 13.21 -4.28 6.64
CA SER A 35 11.83 -3.89 6.97
C SER A 35 11.26 -2.97 5.91
N VAL A 36 12.06 -2.07 5.33
CA VAL A 36 11.62 -1.22 4.20
C VAL A 36 11.22 -2.10 3.01
N ALA A 37 12.03 -3.11 2.69
CA ALA A 37 11.73 -4.08 1.63
C ALA A 37 10.43 -4.84 1.89
N ALA A 38 10.27 -5.39 3.09
CA ALA A 38 9.07 -6.14 3.46
C ALA A 38 7.81 -5.27 3.46
N VAL A 39 7.89 -4.03 3.95
CA VAL A 39 6.76 -3.09 3.95
C VAL A 39 6.40 -2.70 2.51
N GLY A 40 7.37 -2.41 1.64
CA GLY A 40 7.11 -2.09 0.23
C GLY A 40 6.40 -3.24 -0.50
N GLN A 41 6.81 -4.48 -0.24
CA GLN A 41 6.21 -5.65 -0.87
C GLN A 41 4.79 -5.93 -0.34
N ASN A 42 4.56 -5.77 0.96
CA ASN A 42 3.22 -5.85 1.55
C ASN A 42 2.30 -4.73 1.06
N TRP A 43 2.84 -3.53 0.82
CA TRP A 43 2.09 -2.41 0.26
C TRP A 43 1.55 -2.73 -1.13
N LEU A 44 2.38 -3.29 -2.02
CA LEU A 44 1.94 -3.71 -3.35
C LEU A 44 0.82 -4.75 -3.30
N MET A 45 0.95 -5.73 -2.39
CA MET A 45 -0.09 -6.73 -2.16
C MET A 45 -1.40 -6.08 -1.70
N LEU A 46 -1.35 -5.16 -0.75
CA LEU A 46 -2.53 -4.42 -0.27
C LEU A 46 -3.14 -3.55 -1.37
N ALA A 47 -2.31 -2.89 -2.20
CA ALA A 47 -2.79 -2.08 -3.31
C ALA A 47 -3.55 -2.93 -4.35
N ALA A 48 -3.05 -4.14 -4.64
CA ALA A 48 -3.74 -5.08 -5.54
C ALA A 48 -5.10 -5.53 -4.96
N LEU A 49 -5.18 -5.74 -3.64
CA LEU A 49 -6.44 -6.09 -2.95
C LEU A 49 -7.41 -4.91 -2.87
N ALA A 50 -6.90 -3.69 -2.70
CA ALA A 50 -7.68 -2.46 -2.56
C ALA A 50 -8.15 -1.90 -3.91
N GLY A 51 -7.50 -2.25 -5.03
CA GLY A 51 -7.85 -1.76 -6.36
C GLY A 51 -9.36 -1.79 -6.68
N PRO A 52 -10.06 -2.93 -6.48
CA PRO A 52 -11.52 -3.02 -6.68
C PRO A 52 -12.34 -2.12 -5.75
N LEU A 53 -11.84 -1.80 -4.56
CA LEU A 53 -12.51 -0.90 -3.62
C LEU A 53 -12.34 0.57 -4.01
N LEU A 54 -11.18 0.93 -4.57
CA LEU A 54 -10.88 2.30 -4.99
C LEU A 54 -11.64 2.71 -6.25
N THR A 55 -12.02 1.75 -7.09
CA THR A 55 -12.83 2.00 -8.29
C THR A 55 -14.33 1.87 -8.04
N TRP A 56 -14.74 1.48 -6.83
CA TRP A 56 -16.14 1.41 -6.44
C TRP A 56 -16.66 2.81 -6.11
N GLU A 57 -17.66 3.27 -6.87
CA GLU A 57 -18.33 4.54 -6.57
C GLU A 57 -19.07 4.43 -5.25
N LEU A 58 -18.64 5.23 -4.26
CA LEU A 58 -19.30 5.29 -2.96
C LEU A 58 -20.68 5.95 -3.12
N PRO A 59 -21.75 5.38 -2.54
CA PRO A 59 -23.04 6.03 -2.49
C PRO A 59 -22.93 7.39 -1.79
N PRO A 60 -23.63 8.43 -2.25
CA PRO A 60 -23.61 9.74 -1.58
C PRO A 60 -24.19 9.72 -0.16
N SER A 61 -24.96 8.68 0.17
CA SER A 61 -25.56 8.44 1.49
C SER A 61 -24.78 7.44 2.34
N LEU A 62 -23.53 7.15 2.01
CA LEU A 62 -22.74 6.19 2.78
C LEU A 62 -22.28 6.85 4.08
N ASP A 63 -22.89 6.44 5.19
CA ASP A 63 -22.39 6.81 6.51
C ASP A 63 -21.06 6.10 6.79
N PRO A 64 -20.09 6.79 7.43
CA PRO A 64 -18.86 6.14 7.85
C PRO A 64 -19.19 4.99 8.79
N ALA A 65 -18.44 3.89 8.67
CA ALA A 65 -18.57 2.77 9.60
C ALA A 65 -18.48 3.27 11.05
N PRO A 66 -19.30 2.72 11.97
CA PRO A 66 -19.34 3.20 13.35
C PRO A 66 -17.94 3.11 13.94
N ARG A 67 -17.49 4.23 14.54
CA ARG A 67 -16.23 4.24 15.28
C ARG A 67 -16.41 3.38 16.52
N PHE A 68 -15.42 2.54 16.80
CA PHE A 68 -15.33 1.88 18.09
C PHE A 68 -14.94 2.94 19.13
N GLU A 69 -15.85 3.27 20.04
CA GLU A 69 -15.55 4.08 21.24
C GLU A 69 -15.29 3.11 22.40
N PRO A 70 -14.09 3.13 23.01
CA PRO A 70 -13.76 2.28 24.16
C PRO A 70 -14.48 2.69 25.44
#